data_AF-A0AAP5Q287-F1
#
_entry.id   AF-A0AAP5Q287-F1
#
_cell.length_a   1.000
_cell.length_b   1.000
_cell.length_c   1.000
_cell.angle_alpha   90.00
_cell.angle_beta   90.00
_cell.angle_gamma   90.00
#
_symmetry.space_group_name_H-M   'P 1'
#
loop_
_entity.id
_entity.type
_entity.pdbx_description
1 polymer ?
#
loop_
_entity_poly.entity_id
_entity_poly.type
_entity_poly.pdbx_seq_one_letter_code
_entity_poly.pdbx_strand_id
1 'polypeptide(L)'
;MIKFRAWDKVQKVMMVPRDMQTDSDGNIFYVEARSLDGEYDEGDLDVFELEQFTGLTDVNGKDIYEGDILENRKYRSIVKFARGKFLADVVGVISRFDLIGEIHGSKVIGNVHANPELLKG
;
A
#
# COMPACT_ATOMS: atom_id res chain seq x y z
N MET A 1 8.79 13.05 4.16
CA MET A 1 9.14 11.86 4.96
C MET A 1 8.84 10.64 4.11
N ILE A 2 9.80 9.73 3.94
CA ILE A 2 9.63 8.48 3.18
C ILE A 2 9.27 7.38 4.18
N LYS A 3 8.19 6.65 3.93
CA LYS A 3 7.70 5.55 4.77
C LYS A 3 7.28 4.38 3.88
N PHE A 4 7.42 3.18 4.40
CA PHE A 4 6.98 1.95 3.77
C PHE A 4 6.22 1.10 4.77
N ARG A 5 5.35 0.24 4.26
CA ARG A 5 4.83 -0.94 4.95
C ARG A 5 5.13 -2.16 4.09
N ALA A 6 5.21 -3.33 4.70
CA ALA A 6 5.56 -4.58 4.02
C ALA A 6 4.44 -5.60 4.22
N TRP A 7 3.83 -6.04 3.13
CA TRP A 7 2.94 -7.18 3.16
C TRP A 7 3.78 -8.45 3.18
N ASP A 8 3.66 -9.23 4.25
CA ASP A 8 4.25 -10.56 4.33
C ASP A 8 3.39 -11.54 3.52
N LYS A 9 3.94 -12.05 2.41
CA LYS A 9 3.23 -12.95 1.51
C LYS A 9 3.08 -14.36 2.08
N VAL A 10 3.83 -14.75 3.10
CA VAL A 10 3.79 -16.05 3.75
C VAL A 10 2.79 -16.03 4.90
N GLN A 11 2.98 -15.12 5.87
CA GLN A 11 2.12 -15.00 7.06
C GLN A 11 0.81 -14.27 6.78
N LYS A 12 0.69 -13.59 5.63
CA LYS A 12 -0.51 -12.81 5.24
C LYS A 12 -0.86 -11.73 6.26
N VAL A 13 0.16 -11.00 6.73
CA VAL A 13 0.03 -9.91 7.69
C VAL A 13 0.76 -8.67 7.20
N MET A 14 0.24 -7.49 7.56
CA MET A 14 0.95 -6.24 7.32
C MET A 14 1.99 -5.97 8.41
N MET A 15 3.22 -5.73 7.99
CA MET A 15 4.36 -5.42 8.83
C MET A 15 4.95 -4.04 8.53
N VAL A 16 5.80 -3.57 9.44
CA VAL A 16 6.58 -2.33 9.30
C VAL A 16 8.05 -2.70 9.10
N PRO A 17 8.67 -2.31 7.96
CA PRO A 17 10.10 -2.49 7.74
C PRO A 17 10.94 -1.81 8.82
N ARG A 18 11.99 -2.50 9.28
CA ARG A 18 12.94 -2.07 10.30
C ARG A 18 14.32 -1.84 9.72
N ASP A 19 14.74 -2.71 8.82
CA ASP A 19 15.95 -2.57 8.01
C ASP A 19 15.66 -3.00 6.57
N MET A 20 16.36 -2.39 5.62
CA MET A 20 16.32 -2.75 4.21
C MET A 20 17.71 -2.54 3.61
N GLN A 21 18.23 -3.56 2.95
CA GLN A 21 19.56 -3.51 2.35
C GLN A 21 19.47 -3.63 0.84
N THR A 22 20.34 -2.87 0.16
CA THR A 22 20.43 -2.86 -1.30
C THR A 22 21.80 -3.33 -1.76
N ASP A 23 21.84 -3.94 -2.93
CA ASP A 23 23.09 -4.23 -3.62
C ASP A 23 23.76 -2.94 -4.12
N SER A 24 24.87 -3.08 -4.86
CA SER A 24 25.59 -1.93 -5.43
C SER A 24 24.80 -1.17 -6.50
N ASP A 25 23.76 -1.77 -7.06
CA ASP A 25 22.91 -1.19 -8.11
C ASP A 25 21.63 -0.56 -7.52
N GLY A 26 21.42 -0.70 -6.21
CA GLY A 26 20.26 -0.16 -5.50
C GLY A 26 19.06 -1.10 -5.48
N ASN A 27 19.19 -2.35 -5.89
CA ASN A 27 18.11 -3.33 -5.77
C ASN A 27 18.01 -3.83 -4.34
N ILE A 28 16.80 -3.87 -3.79
CA ILE A 28 16.54 -4.41 -2.46
C ILE A 28 16.69 -5.94 -2.52
N PHE A 29 17.59 -6.49 -1.71
CA PHE A 29 17.78 -7.95 -1.58
C PHE A 29 17.46 -8.48 -0.17
N TYR A 30 17.25 -7.59 0.80
CA TYR A 30 16.91 -7.97 2.17
C TYR A 30 16.01 -6.92 2.81
N VAL A 31 15.02 -7.42 3.55
CA VAL A 31 14.02 -6.68 4.32
C VAL A 31 13.86 -7.39 5.66
N GLU A 32 14.01 -6.62 6.72
CA GLU A 32 13.62 -6.99 8.08
C GLU A 32 12.31 -6.28 8.41
N ALA A 33 11.28 -6.99 8.87
CA ALA A 33 9.99 -6.38 9.18
C ALA A 33 9.37 -6.91 10.50
N ARG A 34 8.55 -6.07 11.12
CA ARG A 34 7.86 -6.39 12.37
C ARG A 34 6.37 -6.08 12.29
N SER A 35 5.53 -7.01 12.75
CA SER A 35 4.09 -6.79 12.89
C SER A 35 3.75 -5.99 14.17
N LEU A 36 2.48 -5.62 14.32
CA LEU A 36 1.99 -4.85 15.46
C LEU A 36 1.92 -5.66 16.78
N ASP A 37 1.66 -6.95 16.69
CA ASP A 37 1.68 -7.90 17.82
C ASP A 37 3.10 -8.32 18.21
N GLY A 38 4.10 -7.86 17.45
CA GLY A 38 5.50 -7.95 17.80
C GLY A 38 6.22 -9.14 17.18
N GLU A 39 5.54 -9.93 16.35
CA GLU A 39 6.16 -10.95 15.48
C GLU A 39 7.13 -10.30 14.49
N TYR A 40 8.13 -11.07 14.10
CA TYR A 40 9.27 -10.66 13.31
C TYR A 40 9.46 -11.64 12.17
N ASP A 41 9.74 -11.12 10.98
CA ASP A 41 10.18 -11.94 9.86
C ASP A 41 11.18 -11.17 9.00
N GLU A 42 11.99 -11.90 8.24
CA GLU A 42 13.03 -11.36 7.38
C GLU A 42 13.13 -12.16 6.07
N GLY A 43 13.56 -11.48 5.01
CA GLY A 43 13.61 -12.09 3.68
C GLY A 43 13.82 -11.04 2.61
N ASP A 44 13.65 -11.45 1.36
CA ASP A 44 13.75 -10.56 0.21
C ASP A 44 12.36 -10.13 -0.30
N LEU A 45 12.32 -9.59 -1.51
CA LEU A 45 11.06 -9.21 -2.16
C LEU A 45 10.27 -10.41 -2.70
N ASP A 46 10.72 -11.67 -2.54
CA ASP A 46 9.88 -12.85 -2.75
C ASP A 46 9.02 -13.14 -1.51
N VAL A 47 9.52 -12.82 -0.31
CA VAL A 47 8.78 -12.88 0.96
C VAL A 47 7.90 -11.64 1.16
N PHE A 48 8.43 -10.45 0.91
CA PHE A 48 7.73 -9.20 1.17
C PHE A 48 7.28 -8.47 -0.08
N GLU A 49 6.17 -7.77 0.01
CA GLU A 49 5.76 -6.74 -0.95
C GLU A 49 5.78 -5.38 -0.25
N LEU A 50 6.65 -4.49 -0.72
CA LEU A 50 6.81 -3.15 -0.14
C LEU A 50 5.81 -2.18 -0.77
N GLU A 51 5.06 -1.49 0.08
CA GLU A 51 4.08 -0.48 -0.33
C GLU A 51 4.48 0.89 0.22
N GLN A 52 4.68 1.87 -0.66
CA GLN A 52 5.15 3.20 -0.29
C GLN A 52 4.01 4.08 0.27
N PHE A 53 4.33 4.87 1.30
CA PHE A 53 3.46 5.96 1.72
C PHE A 53 3.38 7.06 0.66
N THR A 54 2.16 7.47 0.33
CA THR A 54 1.90 8.46 -0.73
C THR A 54 2.26 9.90 -0.35
N GLY A 55 2.45 10.18 0.94
CA GLY A 55 2.56 11.55 1.45
C GLY A 55 1.21 12.18 1.84
N LEU A 56 0.10 11.48 1.62
CA LEU A 56 -1.26 11.97 1.83
C LEU A 56 -1.99 11.17 2.92
N THR A 57 -2.96 11.82 3.56
CA THR A 57 -3.88 11.17 4.51
C THR A 57 -5.31 11.21 4.00
N ASP A 58 -6.12 10.23 4.40
CA ASP A 58 -7.55 10.19 4.12
C ASP A 58 -8.35 11.17 4.99
N VAL A 59 -9.68 11.19 4.87
CA VAL A 59 -10.53 12.12 5.65
C VAL A 59 -10.45 11.93 7.17
N ASN A 60 -10.00 10.76 7.64
CA ASN A 60 -9.86 10.44 9.05
C ASN A 60 -8.43 10.66 9.55
N GLY A 61 -7.55 11.21 8.71
CA GLY A 61 -6.14 11.41 9.04
C GLY A 61 -5.30 10.13 8.97
N LYS A 62 -5.81 9.05 8.36
CA LYS A 62 -5.05 7.82 8.16
C LYS A 62 -4.12 7.98 6.95
N ASP A 63 -2.85 7.65 7.13
CA ASP A 63 -1.87 7.61 6.04
C ASP A 63 -2.35 6.69 4.90
N ILE A 64 -2.19 7.16 3.66
CA ILE A 64 -2.52 6.41 2.44
C ILE A 64 -1.24 5.83 1.85
N TYR A 65 -1.23 4.53 1.59
CA TYR A 65 -0.13 3.79 0.98
C TYR A 65 -0.54 3.25 -0.41
N GLU A 66 0.45 2.83 -1.20
CA GLU A 66 0.17 1.94 -2.33
C GLU A 66 -0.62 0.70 -1.89
N GLY A 67 -1.46 0.19 -2.80
CA GLY A 67 -2.32 -0.96 -2.54
C GLY A 67 -3.53 -0.67 -1.64
N ASP A 68 -3.65 0.53 -1.05
CA ASP A 68 -4.85 0.89 -0.30
C ASP A 68 -6.09 0.95 -1.18
N ILE A 69 -7.20 0.52 -0.60
CA ILE A 69 -8.54 0.63 -1.18
C ILE A 69 -9.23 1.82 -0.55
N LEU A 70 -9.51 2.83 -1.37
CA LEU A 70 -10.25 4.02 -1.00
C LEU A 70 -11.72 3.86 -1.33
N GLU A 71 -12.59 4.36 -0.47
CA GLU A 71 -14.03 4.44 -0.70
C GLU A 71 -14.50 5.87 -0.52
N ASN A 72 -15.26 6.35 -1.50
CA ASN A 72 -16.02 7.59 -1.42
C ASN A 72 -17.51 7.31 -1.71
N ARG A 73 -18.32 8.36 -1.79
CA ARG A 73 -19.78 8.23 -2.03
C ARG A 73 -20.15 7.62 -3.40
N LYS A 74 -19.21 7.52 -4.33
CA LYS A 74 -19.45 7.12 -5.72
C LYS A 74 -18.89 5.73 -6.03
N TYR A 75 -17.67 5.45 -5.60
CA TYR A 75 -16.96 4.23 -5.97
C TYR A 75 -15.85 3.86 -4.98
N ARG A 76 -15.30 2.67 -5.19
CA ARG A 76 -14.03 2.23 -4.62
C ARG A 76 -12.91 2.37 -5.64
N SER A 77 -11.70 2.63 -5.15
CA SER A 77 -10.50 2.71 -5.99
C SER A 77 -9.27 2.14 -5.29
N ILE A 78 -8.28 1.72 -6.06
CA ILE A 78 -7.00 1.18 -5.58
C ILE A 78 -5.91 2.21 -5.82
N VAL A 79 -5.10 2.48 -4.81
CA VAL A 79 -3.93 3.36 -4.92
C VAL A 79 -2.78 2.63 -5.63
N LYS A 80 -2.22 3.23 -6.68
CA LYS A 80 -1.07 2.69 -7.41
C LYS A 80 -0.07 3.77 -7.80
N PHE A 81 1.22 3.47 -7.77
CA PHE A 81 2.22 4.32 -8.40
C PHE A 81 2.41 3.95 -9.88
N ALA A 82 2.20 4.91 -10.77
CA ALA A 82 2.50 4.74 -12.19
C ALA A 82 2.79 6.07 -12.86
N ARG A 83 3.70 6.08 -13.84
CA ARG A 83 4.06 7.27 -14.62
C ARG A 83 4.52 8.45 -13.73
N GLY A 84 5.25 8.14 -12.66
CA GLY A 84 5.85 9.13 -11.77
C GLY A 84 4.90 9.78 -10.76
N LYS A 85 3.69 9.24 -10.57
CA LYS A 85 2.71 9.75 -9.60
C LYS A 85 1.82 8.63 -9.04
N PHE A 86 1.20 8.92 -7.90
CA PHE A 86 0.16 8.08 -7.33
C PHE A 86 -1.20 8.35 -8.01
N LEU A 87 -1.88 7.26 -8.34
CA LEU A 87 -3.17 7.23 -9.03
C LEU A 87 -4.18 6.46 -8.21
N ALA A 88 -5.47 6.74 -8.43
CA ALA A 88 -6.59 5.97 -7.94
C ALA A 88 -7.25 5.23 -9.11
N ASP A 89 -7.06 3.92 -9.19
CA ASP A 89 -7.69 3.04 -10.20
C ASP A 89 -9.06 2.60 -9.70
N VAL A 90 -10.13 2.97 -10.40
CA VAL A 90 -11.50 2.64 -9.96
C VAL A 90 -11.74 1.13 -10.07
N VAL A 91 -12.30 0.54 -9.01
CA VAL A 91 -12.61 -0.89 -8.95
C VAL A 91 -13.75 -1.21 -9.93
N GLY A 92 -13.60 -2.27 -10.72
CA GLY A 92 -14.64 -2.81 -11.60
C GLY A 92 -14.81 -2.09 -12.94
N VAL A 93 -14.07 -1.01 -13.21
CA VAL A 93 -14.12 -0.27 -14.48
C VAL A 93 -12.73 0.17 -14.94
N ILE A 94 -12.58 0.44 -16.23
CA ILE A 94 -11.33 0.97 -16.79
C ILE A 94 -11.33 2.50 -16.65
N SER A 95 -11.18 2.99 -15.41
CA SER A 95 -11.08 4.41 -15.10
C SER A 95 -10.01 4.67 -14.05
N ARG A 96 -9.31 5.80 -14.15
CA ARG A 96 -8.29 6.20 -13.19
C ARG A 96 -8.19 7.71 -13.05
N PHE A 97 -7.83 8.15 -11.85
CA PHE A 97 -7.70 9.56 -11.49
C PHE A 97 -6.37 9.83 -10.80
N ASP A 98 -5.97 11.09 -10.76
CA ASP A 98 -4.85 11.52 -9.93
C ASP A 98 -5.25 11.46 -8.46
N LEU A 99 -4.42 10.80 -7.64
CA LEU A 99 -4.76 10.54 -6.24
C LEU A 99 -5.08 11.84 -5.47
N ILE A 100 -4.35 12.92 -5.72
CA ILE A 100 -4.53 14.24 -5.08
C ILE A 100 -5.96 14.78 -5.28
N GLY A 101 -6.59 14.49 -6.43
CA GLY A 101 -7.98 14.89 -6.68
C GLY A 101 -9.01 14.06 -5.91
N GLU A 102 -8.64 12.82 -5.56
CA GLU A 102 -9.55 11.83 -4.99
C GLU A 102 -9.54 11.77 -3.46
N ILE A 103 -8.50 12.28 -2.80
CA ILE A 103 -8.39 12.19 -1.32
C ILE A 103 -9.52 12.94 -0.59
N HIS A 104 -10.10 13.97 -1.20
CA HIS A 104 -11.15 14.78 -0.59
C HIS A 104 -12.47 14.00 -0.52
N GLY A 105 -12.79 13.46 0.65
CA GLY A 105 -14.00 12.66 0.86
C GLY A 105 -13.80 11.15 0.75
N SER A 106 -12.56 10.69 0.49
CA SER A 106 -12.22 9.27 0.44
C SER A 106 -11.66 8.81 1.77
N LYS A 107 -12.09 7.62 2.23
CA LYS A 107 -11.55 6.93 3.40
C LYS A 107 -10.84 5.65 2.96
N VAL A 108 -9.77 5.27 3.64
CA VAL A 108 -9.13 3.96 3.46
C VAL A 108 -10.01 2.91 4.14
N ILE A 109 -10.50 1.93 3.38
CA ILE A 109 -11.35 0.83 3.90
C ILE A 109 -10.66 -0.52 3.98
N GLY A 110 -9.44 -0.63 3.47
CA GLY A 110 -8.68 -1.87 3.41
C GLY A 110 -7.51 -1.73 2.44
N ASN A 111 -6.87 -2.85 2.10
CA ASN A 111 -5.87 -2.92 1.03
C ASN A 111 -6.09 -4.17 0.17
N VAL A 112 -5.46 -4.21 -0.99
CA VAL A 112 -5.61 -5.28 -1.98
C VAL A 112 -5.22 -6.67 -1.46
N HIS A 113 -4.39 -6.74 -0.42
CA HIS A 113 -3.88 -8.00 0.12
C HIS A 113 -4.78 -8.58 1.20
N ALA A 114 -5.09 -7.78 2.23
CA ALA A 114 -5.88 -8.18 3.39
C ALA A 114 -7.39 -8.18 3.10
N ASN A 115 -7.84 -7.43 2.08
CA ASN A 115 -9.26 -7.24 1.78
C ASN A 115 -9.61 -7.51 0.30
N PRO A 116 -9.27 -8.68 -0.26
CA PRO A 116 -9.55 -9.00 -1.66
C PRO A 116 -11.05 -9.05 -1.98
N GLU A 117 -11.91 -9.24 -0.98
CA GLU A 117 -13.37 -9.18 -1.11
C GLU A 117 -13.88 -7.79 -1.53
N LEU A 118 -13.17 -6.71 -1.19
CA LEU A 118 -13.55 -5.34 -1.53
C LEU A 118 -13.33 -5.00 -3.01
N LEU A 119 -12.62 -5.86 -3.74
CA LEU A 119 -12.35 -5.74 -5.17
C LEU A 119 -13.46 -6.33 -6.04
N LYS A 120 -14.42 -7.02 -5.43
CA LYS A 120 -15.57 -7.61 -6.10
C LYS A 120 -16.72 -6.60 -6.11
N GLY A 121 -17.25 -6.32 -7.30
CA GLY A 121 -18.43 -5.46 -7.53
C GLY A 121 -19.73 -6.24 -7.46
#